data_AF-A0A936SJY1-F1
#
_entry.id   AF-A0A936SJY1-F1
#
_cell.length_a   1.000
_cell.length_b   1.000
_cell.length_c   1.000
_cell.angle_alpha   90.00
_cell.angle_beta   90.00
_cell.angle_gamma   90.00
#
_symmetry.space_group_name_H-M   'P 1'
#
loop_
_entity.id
_entity.type
_entity.pdbx_description
1 polymer ?
#
loop_
_entity_poly.entity_id
_entity_poly.type
_entity_poly.pdbx_seq_one_letter_code
_entity_poly.pdbx_strand_id
1 'polypeptide(L)'
;MATLTLPSSGSIYLDTNAIIYSVEQIAPYDEVLEGVWRAVQRTELGIISSELTLLEVLVKPLREGKQALEQRYRRLLTASREVHLYPIERPIIEL
;
A
#
# COMPACT_ATOMS: atom_id res chain seq x y z
N MET A 1 -13.00 3.86 17.68
CA MET A 1 -12.47 3.55 16.35
C MET A 1 -11.78 4.78 15.82
N ALA A 2 -10.55 4.67 15.33
CA ALA A 2 -9.87 5.79 14.71
C ALA A 2 -10.52 6.09 13.35
N THR A 3 -10.80 7.36 13.06
CA THR A 3 -11.40 7.77 11.79
C THR A 3 -10.36 8.54 10.98
N LEU A 4 -10.10 8.10 9.76
CA LEU A 4 -9.26 8.83 8.82
C LEU A 4 -10.10 9.90 8.12
N THR A 5 -9.59 11.13 8.07
CA THR A 5 -10.17 12.17 7.23
C THR A 5 -9.49 12.08 5.86
N LEU A 6 -10.27 11.73 4.83
CA LEU A 6 -9.76 11.56 3.48
C LEU A 6 -10.06 12.80 2.64
N PRO A 7 -9.17 13.16 1.70
CA PRO A 7 -9.46 14.22 0.74
C PRO A 7 -10.61 13.80 -0.19
N SER A 8 -11.29 14.78 -0.78
CA SER A 8 -12.39 14.52 -1.73
C SER A 8 -11.91 14.09 -3.12
N SER A 9 -10.65 14.37 -3.45
CA SER A 9 -9.99 14.00 -4.71
C SER A 9 -8.46 14.01 -4.54
N GLY A 10 -7.73 13.44 -5.50
CA GLY A 10 -6.26 13.42 -5.50
C GLY A 10 -5.67 12.06 -5.11
N SER A 11 -4.51 12.07 -4.46
CA SER A 11 -3.76 10.85 -4.13
C SER A 11 -3.45 10.76 -2.64
N ILE A 12 -3.51 9.55 -2.10
CA ILE A 12 -3.15 9.22 -0.72
C ILE A 12 -1.85 8.42 -0.77
N TYR A 13 -0.83 8.88 -0.05
CA TYR A 13 0.39 8.11 0.14
C TYR A 13 0.18 7.06 1.22
N LEU A 14 0.47 5.79 0.90
CA LEU A 14 0.53 4.71 1.89
C LEU A 14 1.98 4.29 2.11
N ASP A 15 2.39 4.31 3.37
CA ASP A 15 3.64 3.72 3.82
C ASP A 15 3.51 2.19 3.88
N THR A 16 4.66 1.52 3.92
CA THR A 16 4.79 0.05 3.84
C THR A 16 4.01 -0.65 4.95
N ASN A 17 3.98 -0.09 6.16
CA ASN A 17 3.20 -0.64 7.27
C ASN A 17 1.69 -0.72 6.95
N ALA A 18 1.11 0.30 6.32
CA ALA A 18 -0.30 0.33 5.93
C ALA A 18 -0.60 -0.73 4.85
N ILE A 19 0.32 -0.93 3.91
CA ILE A 19 0.23 -2.02 2.93
C ILE A 19 0.28 -3.39 3.64
N ILE A 20 1.22 -3.59 4.57
CA ILE A 20 1.34 -4.83 5.35
C ILE A 20 0.05 -5.08 6.13
N TYR A 21 -0.48 -4.09 6.86
CA TYR A 21 -1.68 -4.27 7.67
C TYR A 21 -2.92 -4.56 6.82
N SER A 22 -3.01 -3.98 5.62
CA SER A 22 -4.08 -4.25 4.67
C SER A 22 -4.01 -5.67 4.08
N VAL A 23 -2.81 -6.10 3.68
CA VAL A 23 -2.61 -7.43 3.08
C VAL A 23 -2.67 -8.52 4.15
N GLU A 24 -2.00 -8.35 5.27
CA GLU A 24 -1.96 -9.37 6.33
C GLU A 24 -3.15 -9.31 7.29
N GLN A 25 -4.07 -8.34 7.10
CA GLN A 25 -5.29 -8.16 7.91
C GLN A 25 -4.95 -8.03 9.42
N ILE A 26 -4.06 -7.08 9.72
CA ILE A 26 -3.54 -6.88 11.08
C ILE A 26 -4.43 -5.89 11.83
N ALA A 27 -5.16 -6.40 12.83
CA ALA A 27 -5.98 -5.60 13.73
C ALA A 27 -5.13 -4.70 14.64
N PRO A 28 -5.63 -3.49 15.01
CA PRO A 28 -6.93 -2.92 14.61
C PRO A 28 -6.86 -2.06 13.33
N TYR A 29 -5.73 -2.10 12.60
CA TYR A 29 -5.45 -1.17 11.51
C TYR A 29 -6.10 -1.57 10.19
N ASP A 30 -6.35 -2.86 10.00
CA ASP A 30 -7.09 -3.39 8.85
C ASP A 30 -8.49 -2.78 8.73
N GLU A 31 -9.23 -2.66 9.84
CA GLU A 31 -10.56 -2.02 9.86
C GLU A 31 -10.51 -0.56 9.42
N VAL A 32 -9.51 0.18 9.89
CA VAL A 32 -9.32 1.59 9.55
C VAL A 32 -8.96 1.73 8.07
N LEU A 33 -8.06 0.88 7.58
CA LEU A 33 -7.59 0.89 6.20
C LEU A 33 -8.65 0.41 5.21
N GLU A 34 -9.57 -0.47 5.63
CA GLU A 34 -10.72 -0.86 4.81
C GLU A 34 -11.53 0.37 4.35
N GLY A 35 -11.67 1.38 5.22
CA GLY A 35 -12.29 2.66 4.87
C GLY A 35 -11.56 3.39 3.73
N VAL A 36 -10.23 3.35 3.72
CA VAL A 36 -9.40 3.94 2.67
C VAL A 36 -9.62 3.20 1.35
N TRP A 37 -9.52 1.87 1.36
CA TRP A 37 -9.72 1.06 0.15
C TRP A 37 -11.12 1.24 -0.44
N ARG A 38 -12.17 1.27 0.39
CA ARG A 38 -13.54 1.56 -0.07
C ARG A 38 -13.68 2.96 -0.66
N ALA A 39 -13.02 3.96 -0.08
CA ALA A 39 -13.05 5.33 -0.62
C ALA A 39 -12.40 5.39 -2.01
N VAL A 40 -11.22 4.78 -2.15
CA VAL A 40 -10.48 4.69 -3.42
C VAL A 40 -11.28 3.96 -4.50
N GLN A 41 -12.02 2.90 -4.15
CA GLN A 41 -12.88 2.19 -5.10
C GLN A 41 -14.13 2.98 -5.54
N ARG A 42 -14.58 3.96 -4.74
CA ARG A 42 -15.85 4.69 -4.97
C ARG A 42 -15.66 6.10 -5.52
N THR A 43 -14.45 6.63 -5.47
CA THR A 43 -14.13 8.02 -5.78
C THR A 43 -13.00 8.10 -6.80
N GLU A 44 -12.59 9.32 -7.15
CA GLU A 44 -11.42 9.56 -8.00
C GLU A 44 -10.10 9.63 -7.19
N LEU A 45 -10.06 8.99 -6.02
CA LEU A 45 -8.84 8.90 -5.21
C LEU A 45 -7.92 7.81 -5.76
N GLY A 46 -6.62 8.11 -5.84
CA GLY A 46 -5.57 7.14 -6.10
C GLY A 46 -4.76 6.83 -4.83
N ILE A 47 -4.17 5.63 -4.77
CA ILE A 47 -3.13 5.32 -3.81
C ILE A 47 -1.78 5.44 -4.51
N ILE A 48 -0.87 6.14 -3.87
CA ILE A 48 0.51 6.24 -4.33
C ILE A 48 1.44 5.67 -3.25
N SER A 49 2.54 5.08 -3.70
CA SER A 49 3.64 4.69 -2.80
C SER A 49 4.96 4.67 -3.58
N SER A 50 6.02 4.31 -2.89
CA SER A 50 7.36 4.20 -3.45
C SER A 50 7.63 2.78 -3.97
N GLU A 51 8.42 2.63 -5.02
CA GLU A 51 8.97 1.31 -5.41
C GLU A 51 9.76 0.64 -4.27
N LEU A 52 10.29 1.42 -3.32
CA LEU A 52 10.94 0.90 -2.11
C LEU A 52 9.99 -0.01 -1.30
N THR A 53 8.69 0.30 -1.27
CA THR A 53 7.70 -0.51 -0.57
C THR A 53 7.64 -1.94 -1.12
N LEU A 54 7.88 -2.14 -2.42
CA LEU A 54 7.95 -3.48 -3.02
C LEU A 54 9.12 -4.29 -2.44
N LEU A 55 10.29 -3.67 -2.27
CA LEU A 55 11.43 -4.30 -1.62
C LEU A 55 11.05 -4.71 -0.18
N GLU A 56 10.51 -3.79 0.59
CA GLU A 56 10.25 -3.99 2.02
C GLU A 56 9.24 -5.11 2.27
N VAL A 57 8.13 -5.16 1.51
CA VAL A 57 7.10 -6.20 1.70
C VAL A 57 7.51 -7.57 1.18
N LEU A 58 8.40 -7.64 0.18
CA LEU A 58 8.79 -8.92 -0.44
C LEU A 58 9.93 -9.62 0.29
N VAL A 59 10.79 -8.91 1.04
CA VAL A 59 11.96 -9.50 1.74
C VAL A 59 11.56 -10.68 2.62
N LYS A 60 10.52 -10.52 3.47
CA LYS A 60 10.11 -11.58 4.40
C LYS A 60 9.44 -12.77 3.70
N PRO A 61 8.42 -12.60 2.84
CA PRO A 61 7.80 -13.71 2.11
C PRO A 61 8.80 -14.51 1.25
N LEU A 62 9.74 -13.83 0.58
CA LEU A 62 10.75 -14.49 -0.24
C LEU A 62 11.70 -15.34 0.62
N ARG A 63 12.21 -14.77 1.73
CA ARG A 63 13.08 -15.48 2.66
C ARG A 63 12.42 -16.71 3.30
N GLU A 64 11.12 -16.63 3.58
CA GLU A 64 10.34 -17.68 4.23
C GLU A 64 9.64 -18.63 3.24
N GLY A 65 9.80 -18.44 1.92
CA GLY A 65 9.15 -19.27 0.90
C GLY A 65 7.61 -19.13 0.84
N LYS A 66 7.05 -18.02 1.34
CA LYS A 66 5.60 -17.77 1.42
C LYS A 66 5.04 -17.23 0.10
N GLN A 67 5.02 -18.08 -0.93
CA GLN A 67 4.59 -17.73 -2.29
C GLN A 67 3.19 -17.08 -2.34
N ALA A 68 2.23 -17.58 -1.56
CA ALA A 68 0.88 -17.01 -1.55
C ALA A 68 0.88 -15.55 -1.06
N LEU A 69 1.67 -15.24 -0.03
CA LEU A 69 1.79 -13.89 0.52
C LEU A 69 2.55 -12.96 -0.44
N GLU A 70 3.63 -13.45 -1.04
CA GLU A 70 4.36 -12.74 -2.11
C GLU A 70 3.41 -12.31 -3.24
N GLN A 71 2.59 -13.25 -3.75
CA GLN A 71 1.65 -12.96 -4.83
C GLN A 71 0.55 -11.98 -4.43
N ARG A 72 0.14 -11.94 -3.16
CA ARG A 72 -0.80 -10.92 -2.67
C ARG A 72 -0.18 -9.52 -2.70
N TYR A 73 1.07 -9.37 -2.27
CA TYR A 73 1.78 -8.11 -2.35
C TYR A 73 1.98 -7.65 -3.80
N ARG A 74 2.45 -8.52 -4.69
CA ARG A 74 2.63 -8.17 -6.11
C ARG A 74 1.32 -7.76 -6.77
N ARG A 75 0.24 -8.53 -6.57
CA ARG A 75 -1.07 -8.18 -7.14
C ARG A 75 -1.57 -6.83 -6.67
N LEU A 76 -1.43 -6.53 -5.39
CA LEU A 76 -1.84 -5.22 -4.86
C LEU A 76 -0.98 -4.08 -5.41
N LEU A 77 0.35 -4.22 -5.38
CA LEU A 77 1.25 -3.11 -5.64
C LEU A 77 1.55 -2.89 -7.13
N THR A 78 1.47 -3.92 -7.98
CA THR A 78 1.90 -3.82 -9.38
C THR A 78 0.83 -4.21 -10.39
N ALA A 79 -0.29 -4.79 -9.95
CA ALA A 79 -1.37 -5.23 -10.85
C ALA A 79 -2.74 -4.64 -10.49
N SER A 80 -2.84 -3.86 -9.40
CA SER A 80 -4.06 -3.12 -9.09
C SER A 80 -4.12 -1.84 -9.93
N ARG A 81 -5.34 -1.34 -10.14
CA ARG A 81 -5.56 -0.05 -10.83
C ARG A 81 -5.45 1.12 -9.86
N GLU A 82 -5.67 0.85 -8.59
CA GLU A 82 -5.79 1.81 -7.51
C GLU A 82 -4.42 2.28 -7.01
N VAL A 83 -3.40 1.41 -7.07
CA VAL A 83 -2.05 1.69 -6.54
C VAL A 83 -1.09 2.02 -7.67
N HIS A 84 -0.41 3.15 -7.51
CA HIS A 84 0.68 3.57 -8.41
C HIS A 84 1.97 3.70 -7.62
N LEU A 85 3.01 2.99 -8.05
CA LEU A 85 4.34 3.09 -7.49
C LEU A 85 5.17 4.11 -8.25
N TYR A 86 5.91 4.94 -7.51
CA TYR A 86 6.86 5.90 -8.06
C TYR A 86 8.29 5.45 -7.79
N PRO A 87 9.19 5.55 -8.78
CA PRO A 87 10.60 5.19 -8.60
C PRO A 87 11.25 6.14 -7.60
N ILE A 88 12.22 5.62 -6.84
CA ILE A 88 13.07 6.43 -5.97
C ILE A 88 14.40 6.64 -6.65
N GLU A 89 14.71 7.90 -6.93
CA GLU A 89 15.97 8.33 -7.53
C GLU A 89 16.81 9.09 -6.51
N ARG A 90 18.14 9.10 -6.69
CA ARG A 90 19.07 9.82 -5.80
C ARG A 90 18.69 11.27 -5.54
N PRO A 91 18.26 12.07 -6.54
CA PRO A 91 17.82 13.44 -6.29
C PRO A 91 16.63 13.56 -5.32
N ILE A 92 15.77 12.55 -5.21
CA ILE A 92 14.63 12.54 -4.28
C ILE A 92 15.09 12.24 -2.85
N ILE A 93 16.10 11.37 -2.71
CA ILE A 93 16.64 10.96 -1.40
C ILE A 93 17.50 12.07 -0.78
N GLU A 94 18.22 12.82 -1.61
CA GLU A 94 19.22 13.81 -1.19
C GLU A 94 18.66 15.25 -1.10
N LEU A 95 17.32 15.41 -1.19
CA LEU A 95 16.62 16.67 -0.90
C LEU A 95 16.80 17.10 0.57
#